data_AF-A0A914QSZ0-F1
#
_entry.id   AF-A0A914QSZ0-F1
#
_cell.length_a   1.000
_cell.length_b   1.000
_cell.length_c   1.000
_cell.angle_alpha   90.00
_cell.angle_beta   90.00
_cell.angle_gamma   90.00
#
_symmetry.space_group_name_H-M   'P 1'
#
loop_
_entity.id
_entity.type
_entity.pdbx_description
1 polymer ?
#
loop_
_entity_poly.entity_id
_entity_poly.type
_entity_poly.pdbx_seq_one_letter_code
_entity_poly.pdbx_strand_id
1 'polypeptide(L)'
;MIFQLWDLDRPFEGDETLKILKFDDDEGKAVFWHSSAHILGEAVERYCGAYLCYGCYGPPTDDGFYCDMFKENLTIKQKDFKKLEEIAKCAVKDEQPFERLEMSKVDLLEMFKYNEFKCRIINEKVKTDKTTVYRCGPLIDLCRGPLVRHAGKIKALAVTKCSSFYWEGNAEMESLQRISGISFSDPKQLKEWQKLQEHTWA
;
A
#
# COMPACT_ATOMS: atom_id res chain seq x y z
N MET A 1 8.45 -6.39 -27.19
CA MET A 1 8.12 -5.01 -26.78
C MET A 1 7.96 -5.04 -25.27
N ILE A 2 8.68 -4.17 -24.55
CA ILE A 2 8.57 -4.06 -23.10
C ILE A 2 7.60 -2.90 -22.84
N PHE A 3 6.42 -3.20 -22.31
CA PHE A 3 5.47 -2.18 -21.88
C PHE A 3 5.90 -1.65 -20.51
N GLN A 4 5.84 -0.34 -20.33
CA GLN A 4 6.06 0.29 -19.03
C GLN A 4 4.72 0.64 -18.41
N LEU A 5 4.55 0.32 -17.12
CA LEU A 5 3.37 0.74 -16.35
C LEU A 5 3.38 2.26 -16.17
N TRP A 6 2.24 2.90 -16.42
CA TRP A 6 2.10 4.35 -16.44
C TRP A 6 0.81 4.78 -15.75
N ASP A 7 0.88 5.84 -14.94
CA ASP A 7 -0.30 6.39 -14.27
C ASP A 7 -1.28 6.97 -15.28
N LEU A 8 -2.57 6.77 -15.04
CA LEU A 8 -3.64 7.21 -15.94
C LEU A 8 -3.75 8.73 -16.11
N ASP A 9 -3.19 9.50 -15.17
CA ASP A 9 -3.20 10.96 -15.18
C ASP A 9 -1.81 11.55 -15.46
N ARG A 10 -0.80 10.70 -15.72
CA ARG A 10 0.53 11.16 -16.13
C ARG A 10 0.55 11.44 -17.63
N PRO A 11 0.89 12.67 -18.06
CA PRO A 11 0.96 13.00 -19.48
C PRO A 11 2.04 12.17 -20.19
N PHE A 12 1.79 11.83 -21.45
CA PHE A 12 2.82 11.22 -22.29
C PHE A 12 3.85 12.26 -22.70
N GLU A 13 5.12 11.86 -22.70
CA GLU A 13 6.26 12.72 -23.04
C GLU A 13 6.63 12.62 -24.54
N GLY A 14 5.94 11.76 -25.30
CA GLY A 14 6.15 11.53 -26.73
C GLY A 14 5.09 10.60 -27.33
N ASP A 15 5.27 10.25 -28.60
CA ASP A 15 4.40 9.31 -29.32
C ASP A 15 4.67 7.87 -28.86
N GLU A 16 3.68 7.25 -28.22
CA GLU A 16 3.82 5.94 -27.60
C GLU A 16 2.61 5.03 -27.90
N THR A 17 2.78 3.71 -27.74
CA THR A 17 1.70 2.75 -27.89
C THR A 17 1.00 2.50 -26.55
N LEU A 18 -0.30 2.85 -26.48
CA LEU A 18 -1.11 2.66 -25.29
C LEU A 18 -1.78 1.28 -25.25
N LYS A 19 -1.63 0.58 -24.12
CA LYS A 19 -2.46 -0.57 -23.74
C LYS A 19 -3.17 -0.27 -22.42
N ILE A 20 -4.49 -0.40 -22.40
CA ILE A 20 -5.29 -0.20 -21.18
C ILE A 20 -5.38 -1.53 -20.44
N LEU A 21 -4.91 -1.54 -19.19
CA LEU A 21 -5.04 -2.68 -18.29
C LEU A 21 -6.37 -2.62 -17.55
N LYS A 22 -7.04 -3.76 -17.46
CA LYS A 22 -8.25 -3.97 -16.68
C LYS A 22 -7.91 -4.67 -15.37
N PHE A 23 -8.89 -4.73 -14.47
CA PHE A 23 -8.74 -5.49 -13.23
C PHE A 23 -8.53 -7.00 -13.47
N ASP A 24 -8.91 -7.54 -14.61
CA ASP A 24 -8.70 -8.95 -14.92
C ASP A 24 -7.26 -9.26 -15.34
N ASP A 25 -6.48 -8.24 -15.74
CA ASP A 25 -5.07 -8.39 -16.07
C ASP A 25 -4.24 -8.45 -14.78
N ASP A 26 -3.26 -9.35 -14.71
CA ASP A 26 -2.41 -9.53 -13.52
C ASP A 26 -1.66 -8.26 -13.12
N GLU A 27 -1.16 -7.52 -14.10
CA GLU A 27 -0.53 -6.19 -13.90
C GLU A 27 -1.53 -5.15 -13.37
N GLY A 28 -2.79 -5.23 -13.79
CA GLY A 28 -3.86 -4.35 -13.31
C GLY A 28 -4.23 -4.65 -11.85
N LYS A 29 -4.33 -5.94 -11.48
CA LYS A 29 -4.52 -6.38 -10.08
C LYS A 29 -3.36 -5.94 -9.21
N ALA A 30 -2.14 -6.08 -9.72
CA ALA A 30 -0.93 -5.68 -9.04
C ALA A 30 -0.96 -4.20 -8.62
N VAL A 31 -1.28 -3.30 -9.56
CA VAL A 31 -1.42 -1.85 -9.30
C VAL A 31 -2.58 -1.56 -8.34
N PHE A 32 -3.69 -2.28 -8.48
CA PHE A 32 -4.86 -2.14 -7.62
C PHE A 32 -4.57 -2.51 -6.16
N TRP A 33 -3.92 -3.65 -5.95
CA TRP A 33 -3.52 -4.13 -4.62
C TRP A 33 -2.42 -3.26 -4.01
N HIS A 34 -1.48 -2.77 -4.81
CA HIS A 34 -0.49 -1.80 -4.37
C HIS A 34 -1.15 -0.51 -3.86
N SER A 35 -2.15 0.01 -4.57
CA SER A 35 -2.95 1.16 -4.12
C SER A 35 -3.74 0.87 -2.84
N SER A 36 -4.20 -0.36 -2.67
CA SER A 36 -4.91 -0.80 -1.46
C SER A 36 -4.00 -0.88 -0.25
N ALA A 37 -2.73 -1.22 -0.44
CA ALA A 37 -1.72 -1.18 0.62
C ALA A 37 -1.54 0.25 1.15
N HIS A 38 -1.58 1.28 0.31
CA HIS A 38 -1.48 2.68 0.75
C HIS A 38 -2.66 3.09 1.63
N ILE A 39 -3.88 2.68 1.28
CA ILE A 39 -5.08 2.92 2.11
C ILE A 39 -4.95 2.19 3.46
N LEU A 40 -4.45 0.95 3.46
CA LEU A 40 -4.22 0.22 4.69
C LEU A 40 -3.14 0.88 5.56
N GLY A 41 -2.07 1.39 4.94
CA GLY A 41 -1.02 2.16 5.62
C GLY A 41 -1.59 3.41 6.29
N GLU A 42 -2.43 4.18 5.60
CA GLU A 42 -3.13 5.33 6.17
C GLU A 42 -4.01 4.92 7.35
N ALA A 43 -4.77 3.81 7.21
CA ALA A 43 -5.63 3.31 8.26
C ALA A 43 -4.85 2.90 9.52
N VAL A 44 -3.70 2.26 9.34
CA VAL A 44 -2.79 1.86 10.42
C VAL A 44 -2.18 3.08 11.11
N GLU A 45 -1.65 4.04 10.35
CA GLU A 45 -1.07 5.26 10.92
C GLU A 45 -2.12 6.06 11.69
N ARG A 46 -3.36 6.16 11.18
CA ARG A 46 -4.46 6.83 11.89
C ARG A 46 -4.95 6.07 13.12
N TYR A 47 -4.99 4.74 13.08
CA TYR A 47 -5.53 3.94 14.19
C TYR A 47 -4.58 3.91 15.39
N CYS A 48 -3.30 3.66 15.14
CA CYS A 48 -2.33 3.39 16.21
C CYS A 48 -1.10 4.29 16.21
N GLY A 49 -0.97 5.22 15.25
CA GLY A 49 0.24 6.03 15.11
C GLY A 49 1.48 5.16 14.94
N ALA A 50 1.33 4.02 14.27
CA ALA A 50 2.44 3.13 13.99
C ALA A 50 3.32 3.71 12.88
N TYR A 51 4.62 3.46 12.99
CA TYR A 51 5.56 3.82 11.95
C TYR A 51 5.43 2.84 10.80
N LEU A 52 5.09 3.35 9.62
CA LEU A 52 5.07 2.57 8.40
C LEU A 52 6.52 2.30 7.98
N CYS A 53 6.88 1.03 7.92
CA CYS A 53 8.27 0.60 7.80
C CYS A 53 8.65 0.43 6.34
N TYR A 54 8.08 -0.57 5.69
CA TYR A 54 8.10 -0.67 4.24
C TYR A 54 6.80 -0.06 3.72
N GLY A 55 6.89 1.16 3.19
CA GLY A 55 5.79 1.77 2.46
C GLY A 55 5.42 0.87 1.29
N CYS A 56 4.30 0.14 1.43
CA CYS A 56 3.55 -0.58 0.40
C CYS A 56 4.34 -1.37 -0.65
N TYR A 57 5.60 -1.69 -0.38
CA TYR A 57 6.48 -2.47 -1.25
C TYR A 57 6.20 -3.95 -1.13
N GLY A 58 5.08 -4.32 -0.52
CA GLY A 58 4.58 -5.66 -0.64
C GLY A 58 4.28 -5.87 -2.11
N PRO A 59 5.08 -6.68 -2.85
CA PRO A 59 4.64 -7.08 -4.16
C PRO A 59 3.25 -7.66 -3.98
N PRO A 60 2.33 -7.40 -4.91
CA PRO A 60 1.06 -8.09 -4.95
C PRO A 60 1.37 -9.58 -4.80
N THR A 61 0.97 -10.14 -3.66
CA THR A 61 1.03 -11.59 -3.48
C THR A 61 -0.06 -12.18 -4.36
N ASP A 62 0.06 -13.46 -4.71
CA ASP A 62 -0.94 -14.14 -5.55
C ASP A 62 -2.39 -13.95 -5.05
N ASP A 63 -2.57 -13.67 -3.75
CA ASP A 63 -3.85 -13.42 -3.09
C ASP A 63 -3.97 -12.07 -2.33
N GLY A 64 -3.34 -10.98 -2.80
CA GLY A 64 -3.60 -9.63 -2.26
C GLY A 64 -2.36 -8.78 -1.98
N PHE A 65 -2.36 -8.07 -0.84
CA PHE A 65 -1.31 -7.13 -0.47
C PHE A 65 -0.96 -7.20 1.02
N TYR A 66 0.15 -6.57 1.39
CA TYR A 66 0.52 -6.40 2.79
C TYR A 66 1.14 -5.04 3.07
N CYS A 67 1.05 -4.61 4.32
CA CYS A 67 1.68 -3.42 4.85
C CYS A 67 2.47 -3.80 6.11
N ASP A 68 3.72 -3.35 6.17
CA ASP A 68 4.61 -3.61 7.30
C ASP A 68 4.68 -2.38 8.19
N MET A 69 4.38 -2.55 9.47
CA MET A 69 4.38 -1.48 10.47
C MET A 69 5.20 -1.85 11.71
N PHE A 70 5.68 -0.82 12.40
CA PHE A 70 6.34 -0.93 13.68
C PHE A 70 5.70 -0.01 14.70
N LYS A 71 5.44 -0.54 15.89
CA LYS A 71 5.04 0.25 17.04
C LYS A 71 5.50 -0.45 18.31
N GLU A 72 6.25 0.25 19.14
CA GLU A 72 6.65 -0.26 20.44
C GLU A 72 5.42 -0.55 21.30
N ASN A 73 5.40 -1.72 21.93
CA ASN A 73 4.38 -2.17 22.89
C ASN A 73 2.95 -2.26 22.33
N LEU A 74 2.77 -2.28 21.01
CA LEU A 74 1.47 -2.52 20.39
C LEU A 74 1.53 -3.69 19.42
N THR A 75 0.53 -4.55 19.52
CA THR A 75 0.34 -5.67 18.60
C THR A 75 -1.07 -5.63 18.06
N ILE A 76 -1.22 -5.51 16.74
CA ILE A 76 -2.50 -5.61 16.07
C ILE A 76 -3.06 -7.03 16.25
N LYS A 77 -4.28 -7.13 16.75
CA LYS A 77 -5.01 -8.40 16.92
C LYS A 77 -6.21 -8.42 15.97
N GLN A 78 -6.82 -9.59 15.78
CA GLN A 78 -8.01 -9.73 14.92
C GLN A 78 -9.15 -8.77 15.29
N LYS A 79 -9.30 -8.40 16.57
CA LYS A 79 -10.29 -7.41 17.02
C LYS A 79 -10.10 -6.01 16.43
N ASP A 80 -8.87 -5.68 16.02
CA ASP A 80 -8.51 -4.38 15.47
C ASP A 80 -8.76 -4.32 13.95
N PHE A 81 -8.91 -5.48 13.28
CA PHE A 81 -9.11 -5.56 11.83
C PHE A 81 -10.34 -4.78 11.38
N LYS A 82 -11.46 -4.92 12.11
CA LYS A 82 -12.69 -4.17 11.81
C LYS A 82 -12.49 -2.66 11.83
N LYS A 83 -11.67 -2.15 12.75
CA LYS A 83 -11.39 -0.71 12.87
C LYS A 83 -10.51 -0.21 11.73
N LEU A 84 -9.51 -1.00 11.32
CA LEU A 84 -8.70 -0.70 10.14
C LEU A 84 -9.55 -0.66 8.87
N GLU A 85 -10.45 -1.63 8.70
CA GLU A 85 -11.40 -1.65 7.58
C GLU A 85 -12.37 -0.48 7.60
N GLU A 86 -12.84 -0.04 8.77
CA GLU A 86 -13.70 1.14 8.91
C GLU A 86 -12.98 2.43 8.51
N ILE A 87 -11.72 2.61 8.93
CA ILE A 87 -10.92 3.77 8.54
C ILE A 87 -10.61 3.74 7.04
N ALA A 88 -10.29 2.57 6.49
CA ALA A 88 -10.10 2.40 5.04
C ALA A 88 -11.38 2.75 4.26
N LYS A 89 -12.56 2.37 4.76
CA LYS A 89 -13.85 2.77 4.15
C LYS A 89 -14.05 4.28 4.14
N CYS A 90 -13.56 5.02 5.14
CA CYS A 90 -13.59 6.48 5.12
C CYS A 90 -12.74 7.03 3.97
N ALA A 91 -11.50 6.55 3.79
CA ALA A 91 -10.64 6.97 2.68
C ALA A 91 -11.27 6.67 1.29
N VAL A 92 -11.93 5.52 1.16
CA VAL A 92 -12.68 5.14 -0.05
C VAL A 92 -13.87 6.07 -0.27
N LYS A 93 -14.63 6.38 0.79
CA LYS A 93 -15.80 7.27 0.73
C LYS A 93 -15.42 8.71 0.37
N ASP A 94 -14.27 9.17 0.86
CA ASP A 94 -13.73 10.49 0.55
C ASP A 94 -13.12 10.56 -0.86
N GLU A 95 -13.12 9.43 -1.59
CA GLU A 95 -12.52 9.28 -2.93
C GLU A 95 -11.12 9.89 -3.01
N GLN A 96 -10.30 9.67 -1.98
CA GLN A 96 -9.00 10.35 -1.86
C GLN A 96 -8.17 10.15 -3.14
N PRO A 97 -7.69 11.23 -3.77
CA PRO A 97 -6.86 11.14 -4.96
C PRO A 97 -5.48 10.62 -4.59
N PHE A 98 -4.90 9.81 -5.48
CA PHE A 98 -3.50 9.41 -5.39
C PHE A 98 -2.65 10.40 -6.21
N GLU A 99 -2.04 11.35 -5.54
CA GLU A 99 -1.26 12.41 -6.19
C GLU A 99 0.21 11.99 -6.28
N ARG A 100 0.71 11.82 -7.49
CA ARG A 100 2.13 11.57 -7.75
C ARG A 100 2.92 12.87 -7.60
N LEU A 101 3.88 12.89 -6.70
CA LEU A 101 4.75 14.04 -6.45
C LEU A 101 6.22 13.66 -6.64
N GLU A 102 7.04 14.63 -7.01
CA GLU A 102 8.50 14.48 -7.01
C GLU A 102 9.08 15.35 -5.90
N MET A 103 9.81 14.73 -4.98
CA MET A 103 10.38 15.40 -3.81
C MET A 103 11.88 15.16 -3.72
N SER A 104 12.59 16.13 -3.14
CA SER A 104 14.03 15.98 -2.90
C SER A 104 14.29 15.02 -1.75
N LYS A 105 15.44 14.33 -1.79
CA LYS A 105 15.87 13.44 -0.71
C LYS A 105 15.96 14.17 0.63
N VAL A 106 16.42 15.43 0.61
CA VAL A 106 16.57 16.26 1.83
C VAL A 106 15.21 16.56 2.45
N ASP A 107 14.23 16.99 1.65
CA ASP A 107 12.88 17.28 2.15
C ASP A 107 12.22 16.03 2.71
N LEU A 108 12.43 14.88 2.08
CA LEU A 108 11.89 13.60 2.54
C LEU A 108 12.52 13.15 3.86
N LEU A 109 13.83 13.34 4.04
CA LEU A 109 14.50 13.02 5.30
C LEU A 109 14.03 13.91 6.45
N GLU A 110 13.76 15.20 6.19
CA GLU A 110 13.21 16.08 7.22
C GLU A 110 11.73 15.74 7.50
N MET A 111 10.94 15.45 6.46
CA MET A 111 9.53 15.06 6.60
C MET A 111 9.38 13.76 7.40
N PHE A 112 10.18 12.75 7.10
CA PHE A 112 10.12 11.43 7.74
C PHE A 112 11.06 11.30 8.94
N LYS A 113 11.58 12.40 9.49
CA LYS A 113 12.48 12.40 10.65
C LYS A 113 11.93 11.67 11.88
N TYR A 114 10.60 11.60 11.99
CA TYR A 114 9.91 10.87 13.05
C TYR A 114 9.89 9.35 12.85
N ASN A 115 10.23 8.85 11.66
CA ASN A 115 10.16 7.45 11.27
C ASN A 115 11.54 6.97 10.77
N GLU A 116 12.30 6.37 11.69
CA GLU A 116 13.66 5.90 11.42
C GLU A 116 13.72 4.88 10.28
N PHE A 117 12.70 4.04 10.13
CA PHE A 117 12.65 3.02 9.06
C PHE A 117 12.56 3.65 7.67
N LYS A 118 11.70 4.67 7.50
CA LYS A 118 11.62 5.42 6.25
C LYS A 118 12.93 6.15 5.96
N CYS A 119 13.56 6.75 6.96
CA CYS A 119 14.87 7.37 6.81
C CYS A 119 15.96 6.38 6.37
N ARG A 120 16.01 5.17 6.96
CA ARG A 120 16.92 4.09 6.53
C ARG A 120 16.68 3.74 5.05
N ILE A 121 15.43 3.49 4.66
CA ILE A 121 15.05 3.17 3.27
C ILE A 121 15.42 4.31 2.31
N ILE A 122 15.14 5.55 2.65
CA ILE A 122 15.47 6.71 1.81
C ILE A 122 16.98 6.77 1.60
N ASN A 123 17.77 6.56 2.66
CA ASN A 123 19.23 6.59 2.54
C ASN A 123 19.79 5.48 1.66
N GLU A 124 19.23 4.27 1.73
CA GLU A 124 19.69 3.10 0.98
C GLU A 124 19.18 3.05 -0.47
N LYS A 125 17.88 3.29 -0.67
CA LYS A 125 17.21 3.10 -1.97
C LYS A 125 17.20 4.36 -2.84
N VAL A 126 17.20 5.55 -2.25
CA VAL A 126 17.20 6.82 -2.99
C VAL A 126 18.65 7.24 -3.22
N LYS A 127 19.19 6.81 -4.38
CA LYS A 127 20.54 7.15 -4.84
C LYS A 127 20.61 8.45 -5.65
N THR A 128 19.46 9.01 -5.99
CA THR A 128 19.29 10.26 -6.76
C THR A 128 18.88 11.42 -5.85
N ASP A 129 19.06 12.66 -6.31
CA ASP A 129 18.67 13.85 -5.53
C ASP A 129 17.16 13.97 -5.31
N LYS A 130 16.38 13.38 -6.23
CA LYS A 130 14.92 13.37 -6.19
C LYS A 130 14.36 11.96 -6.32
N THR A 131 13.20 11.73 -5.73
CA THR A 131 12.41 10.50 -5.89
C THR A 131 10.94 10.83 -6.00
N THR A 132 10.19 9.91 -6.61
CA THR A 132 8.74 9.94 -6.63
C THR A 132 8.19 9.49 -5.29
N VAL A 133 7.14 10.17 -4.85
CA VAL A 133 6.28 9.79 -3.72
C VAL A 133 4.82 9.91 -4.15
N TYR A 134 3.95 9.22 -3.41
CA TYR A 134 2.52 9.36 -3.59
C TYR A 134 1.89 9.93 -2.33
N ARG A 135 1.01 10.91 -2.53
CA ARG A 135 0.14 11.42 -1.49
C ARG A 135 -1.23 10.76 -1.62
N CYS A 136 -1.70 10.14 -0.54
CA CYS A 136 -3.05 9.59 -0.39
C CYS A 136 -3.70 10.30 0.80
N GLY A 137 -4.52 11.31 0.51
CA GLY A 137 -5.12 12.15 1.55
C GLY A 137 -4.06 12.81 2.46
N PRO A 138 -4.00 12.50 3.77
CA PRO A 138 -2.98 13.02 4.66
C PRO A 138 -1.65 12.24 4.62
N LEU A 139 -1.64 11.03 4.05
CA LEU A 139 -0.46 10.17 4.03
C LEU A 139 0.42 10.53 2.83
N ILE A 140 1.72 10.64 3.06
CA ILE A 140 2.74 10.65 2.00
C ILE A 140 3.57 9.39 2.15
N ASP A 141 3.77 8.66 1.06
CA ASP A 141 4.52 7.41 1.06
C ASP A 141 5.49 7.29 -0.11
N LEU A 142 6.64 6.67 0.14
CA LEU A 142 7.66 6.45 -0.88
C LEU A 142 7.22 5.33 -1.82
N CYS A 143 6.81 5.71 -3.02
CA CYS A 143 6.32 4.79 -4.03
C CYS A 143 6.67 5.33 -5.42
N ARG A 144 7.08 4.43 -6.32
CA ARG A 144 7.38 4.76 -7.73
C ARG A 144 6.14 4.69 -8.62
N GLY A 145 5.12 3.98 -8.17
CA GLY A 145 3.86 3.76 -8.87
C GLY A 145 3.97 2.75 -10.03
N PRO A 146 2.93 2.68 -10.87
CA PRO A 146 1.74 3.53 -10.82
C PRO A 146 0.73 3.11 -9.74
N LEU A 147 -0.20 4.00 -9.41
CA LEU A 147 -1.36 3.74 -8.55
C LEU A 147 -2.67 3.94 -9.32
N VAL A 148 -3.79 3.48 -8.74
CA VAL A 148 -5.12 3.83 -9.25
C VAL A 148 -5.38 5.33 -9.06
N ARG A 149 -6.31 5.92 -9.83
CA ARG A 149 -6.59 7.37 -9.76
C ARG A 149 -7.02 7.86 -8.38
N HIS A 150 -7.90 7.12 -7.71
CA HIS A 150 -8.45 7.48 -6.42
C HIS A 150 -8.90 6.26 -5.62
N ALA A 151 -8.93 6.40 -4.30
CA ALA A 151 -9.30 5.35 -3.36
C ALA A 151 -10.71 4.78 -3.60
N GLY A 152 -11.63 5.57 -4.18
CA GLY A 152 -13.00 5.16 -4.51
C GLY A 152 -13.09 3.98 -5.48
N LYS A 153 -12.02 3.64 -6.21
CA LYS A 153 -11.95 2.42 -7.04
C LYS A 153 -11.90 1.14 -6.19
N ILE A 154 -11.42 1.23 -4.96
CA ILE A 154 -11.25 0.11 -4.04
C ILE A 154 -12.52 0.00 -3.18
N LYS A 155 -13.58 -0.57 -3.74
CA LYS A 155 -14.90 -0.58 -3.08
C LYS A 155 -14.99 -1.56 -1.91
N ALA A 156 -14.15 -2.58 -1.90
CA ALA A 156 -14.17 -3.62 -0.88
C ALA A 156 -12.74 -3.97 -0.48
N LEU A 157 -12.46 -3.91 0.82
CA LEU A 157 -11.17 -4.24 1.41
C LEU A 157 -11.43 -5.04 2.69
N ALA A 158 -10.68 -6.12 2.88
CA ALA A 158 -10.70 -6.94 4.07
C ALA A 158 -9.27 -7.21 4.56
N VAL A 159 -9.05 -7.13 5.87
CA VAL A 159 -7.79 -7.51 6.50
C VAL A 159 -7.85 -9.00 6.81
N THR A 160 -6.89 -9.77 6.31
CA THR A 160 -6.96 -11.24 6.32
C THR A 160 -6.13 -11.84 7.45
N LYS A 161 -4.88 -11.39 7.60
CA LYS A 161 -3.94 -11.92 8.58
C LYS A 161 -3.02 -10.83 9.12
N CYS A 162 -2.55 -11.05 10.33
CA CYS A 162 -1.47 -10.27 10.93
C CYS A 162 -0.40 -11.25 11.40
N SER A 163 0.84 -11.03 10.97
CA SER A 163 2.00 -11.86 11.31
C SER A 163 3.16 -10.97 11.75
N SER A 164 4.02 -11.45 12.65
CA SER A 164 5.28 -10.79 12.98
C SER A 164 6.39 -11.25 12.05
N PHE A 165 7.28 -10.35 11.66
CA PHE A 165 8.51 -10.69 10.95
C PHE A 165 9.64 -9.76 11.39
N TYR A 166 10.88 -10.18 11.21
CA TYR A 166 12.03 -9.33 11.54
C TYR A 166 12.41 -8.45 10.35
N TRP A 167 12.87 -7.22 10.61
CA TRP A 167 13.38 -6.34 9.56
C TRP A 167 14.42 -7.06 8.70
N GLU A 168 14.22 -7.05 7.38
CA GLU A 168 15.05 -7.78 6.39
C GLU A 168 15.23 -9.28 6.65
N GLY A 169 14.40 -9.87 7.51
CA GLY A 169 14.53 -11.27 7.93
C GLY A 169 15.68 -11.51 8.91
N ASN A 170 16.32 -10.48 9.46
CA ASN A 170 17.40 -10.62 10.44
C ASN A 170 16.84 -10.63 11.86
N ALA A 171 16.97 -11.75 12.57
CA ALA A 171 16.48 -11.94 13.94
C ALA A 171 17.10 -11.00 14.99
N GLU A 172 18.24 -10.36 14.68
CA GLU A 172 18.87 -9.36 15.55
C GLU A 172 18.23 -7.97 15.42
N MET A 173 17.40 -7.74 14.40
CA MET A 173 16.76 -6.47 14.10
C MET A 173 15.36 -6.36 14.72
N GLU A 174 14.75 -5.18 14.58
CA GLU A 174 13.44 -4.87 15.15
C GLU A 174 12.34 -5.82 14.62
N SER A 175 11.45 -6.25 15.52
CA SER A 175 10.28 -7.07 15.18
C SER A 175 9.16 -6.18 14.64
N LEU A 176 8.78 -6.43 13.39
CA LEU A 176 7.75 -5.71 12.63
C LEU A 176 6.47 -6.52 12.57
N GLN A 177 5.36 -5.83 12.36
CA GLN A 177 4.06 -6.45 12.12
C GLN A 177 3.67 -6.29 10.66
N ARG A 178 3.46 -7.41 9.99
CA ARG A 178 2.91 -7.50 8.65
C ARG A 178 1.40 -7.71 8.72
N ILE A 179 0.66 -6.74 8.22
CA ILE A 179 -0.79 -6.80 8.09
C ILE A 179 -1.08 -7.10 6.62
N SER A 180 -1.67 -8.26 6.34
CA SER A 180 -2.08 -8.62 4.99
C SER A 180 -3.57 -8.37 4.80
N GLY A 181 -3.93 -7.98 3.59
CA GLY A 181 -5.30 -7.73 3.20
C GLY A 181 -5.55 -8.13 1.76
N ILE A 182 -6.82 -8.17 1.42
CA ILE A 182 -7.28 -8.35 0.05
C ILE A 182 -8.34 -7.31 -0.26
N SER A 183 -8.38 -6.88 -1.51
CA SER A 183 -9.33 -5.89 -1.96
C SER A 183 -9.84 -6.19 -3.37
N PHE A 184 -11.02 -5.66 -3.65
CA PHE A 184 -11.74 -5.85 -4.90
C PHE A 184 -12.46 -4.57 -5.33
N SER A 185 -12.67 -4.45 -6.64
CA SER A 185 -13.44 -3.35 -7.22
C SER A 185 -14.96 -3.51 -7.05
N ASP A 186 -15.44 -4.74 -6.79
CA ASP A 186 -16.84 -5.06 -6.48
C ASP A 186 -16.95 -5.78 -5.12
N PRO A 187 -17.80 -5.30 -4.19
CA PRO A 187 -18.11 -6.01 -2.95
C PRO A 187 -18.61 -7.44 -3.12
N LYS A 188 -19.20 -7.80 -4.27
CA LYS A 188 -19.60 -9.19 -4.55
C LYS A 188 -18.40 -10.12 -4.67
N GLN A 189 -17.32 -9.67 -5.33
CA GLN A 189 -16.08 -10.44 -5.48
C GLN A 189 -15.45 -10.73 -4.11
N LEU A 190 -15.49 -9.77 -3.18
CA LEU A 190 -15.02 -10.00 -1.81
C LEU A 190 -15.81 -11.11 -1.11
N LYS A 191 -17.14 -11.13 -1.26
CA LYS A 191 -17.99 -12.17 -0.67
C LYS A 191 -17.74 -13.54 -1.28
N GLU A 192 -17.54 -13.61 -2.59
CA GLU A 192 -17.19 -14.85 -3.29
C GLU A 192 -15.83 -15.37 -2.84
N TRP A 193 -14.84 -14.48 -2.74
CA TRP A 193 -13.52 -14.82 -2.21
C TRP A 193 -13.59 -15.33 -0.77
N GLN A 194 -14.36 -14.67 0.11
CA GLN A 194 -14.57 -15.12 1.49
C GLN A 194 -15.19 -16.53 1.57
N LYS A 195 -16.15 -16.86 0.69
CA LYS A 195 -16.73 -18.21 0.64
C LYS A 195 -15.71 -19.25 0.17
N LEU A 196 -14.92 -18.94 -0.86
CA LEU A 196 -13.87 -19.85 -1.36
C LEU A 196 -12.84 -20.16 -0.27
N GLN A 197 -12.46 -19.14 0.48
CA GLN A 197 -11.61 -19.25 1.65
C GLN A 197 -12.23 -20.19 2.70
N GLU A 198 -13.47 -19.95 3.14
CA GLU A 198 -14.16 -20.82 4.11
C GLU A 198 -14.22 -22.30 3.68
N HIS A 199 -14.39 -22.58 2.38
CA HIS A 199 -14.39 -23.93 1.82
C HIS A 199 -12.99 -24.57 1.68
N THR A 200 -11.93 -23.77 1.62
CA THR A 200 -10.54 -24.26 1.53
C THR A 200 -10.01 -24.69 2.91
N TRP A 201 -10.63 -24.20 3.98
CA TRP A 201 -10.31 -24.55 5.37
C TRP A 201 -11.27 -25.56 6.02
N ALA A 202 -12.21 -26.12 5.25
CA ALA A 202 -13.13 -27.19 5.66
C ALA A 202 -12.68 -28.55 5.12
#